data_AF-A0A0B8WDS5-F1
#
_entry.id   AF-A0A0B8WDS5-F1
#
_cell.length_a   1.000
_cell.length_b   1.000
_cell.length_c   1.000
_cell.angle_alpha   90.00
_cell.angle_beta   90.00
_cell.angle_gamma   90.00
#
_symmetry.space_group_name_H-M   'P 1'
#
loop_
_entity.id
_entity.type
_entity.pdbx_description
1 polymer ?
#
loop_
_entity_poly.entity_id
_entity_poly.type
_entity_poly.pdbx_seq_one_letter_code
_entity_poly.pdbx_strand_id
1 'polypeptide(L)'
;MQSQRSLRQQVDSYAELLQKEVVKAKNNQERFGSVHRVLGQIKTLRDNSAPQGALDEAHMDLMVSVLESLPQQKNFKRRDCYKYENDLVSQFEPTAEETPMEPAVQPGWNVLQSLCQ
;
A
#
# COMPACT_ATOMS: atom_id res chain seq x y z
N MET A 1 -30.45 7.55 -5.41
CA MET A 1 -29.63 7.34 -4.19
C MET A 1 -28.29 6.79 -4.64
N GLN A 2 -27.22 7.58 -4.57
CA GLN A 2 -25.87 7.06 -4.81
C GLN A 2 -25.50 6.19 -3.60
N SER A 3 -25.23 4.92 -3.83
CA SER A 3 -24.71 4.03 -2.79
C SER A 3 -23.37 4.61 -2.32
N GLN A 4 -23.31 5.13 -1.09
CA GLN A 4 -22.05 5.53 -0.49
C GLN A 4 -21.21 4.26 -0.33
N ARG A 5 -20.05 4.21 -1.00
CA ARG A 5 -19.08 3.12 -0.81
C ARG A 5 -18.67 3.08 0.66
N SER A 6 -18.51 1.88 1.22
CA SER A 6 -17.99 1.75 2.58
C SER A 6 -16.58 2.37 2.68
N LEU A 7 -16.16 2.72 3.90
CA LEU A 7 -14.83 3.30 4.10
C LEU A 7 -13.72 2.39 3.56
N ARG A 8 -13.82 1.07 3.83
CA ARG A 8 -12.91 0.07 3.28
C ARG A 8 -12.85 0.11 1.76
N GLN A 9 -13.99 0.14 1.07
CA GLN A 9 -14.03 0.22 -0.39
C GLN A 9 -13.38 1.52 -0.93
N GLN A 10 -13.48 2.62 -0.18
CA GLN A 10 -12.80 3.86 -0.52
C GLN A 10 -11.28 3.74 -0.34
N VAL A 11 -10.81 3.12 0.75
CA VAL A 11 -9.39 2.83 0.98
C VAL A 11 -8.83 1.91 -0.11
N ASP A 12 -9.53 0.82 -0.43
CA ASP A 12 -9.14 -0.09 -1.51
C ASP A 12 -9.08 0.66 -2.86
N SER A 13 -10.00 1.59 -3.12
CA SER A 13 -9.97 2.44 -4.33
C SER A 13 -8.74 3.36 -4.38
N TYR A 14 -8.29 3.90 -3.25
CA TYR A 14 -7.05 4.67 -3.17
C TYR A 14 -5.82 3.81 -3.41
N ALA A 15 -5.81 2.58 -2.88
CA ALA A 15 -4.72 1.63 -3.11
C ALA A 15 -4.61 1.25 -4.60
N GLU A 16 -5.74 1.04 -5.29
CA GLU A 16 -5.75 0.84 -6.75
C GLU A 16 -5.27 2.07 -7.52
N LEU A 17 -5.65 3.27 -7.09
CA LEU A 17 -5.20 4.53 -7.68
C LEU A 17 -3.68 4.65 -7.54
N LEU A 18 -3.13 4.38 -6.35
CA LEU A 18 -1.71 4.42 -6.09
C LEU A 18 -0.94 3.51 -7.06
N GLN A 19 -1.40 2.26 -7.21
CA GLN A 19 -0.78 1.31 -8.13
C GLN A 19 -0.76 1.86 -9.57
N LYS A 20 -1.88 2.42 -10.04
CA LYS A 20 -1.98 3.01 -11.39
C LYS A 20 -1.03 4.19 -11.57
N GLU A 21 -0.87 5.03 -10.54
CA GLU A 21 0.00 6.19 -10.58
C GLU A 21 1.48 5.82 -10.57
N VAL A 22 1.89 4.85 -9.73
CA VAL A 22 3.27 4.37 -9.68
C VAL A 22 3.69 3.73 -10.99
N VAL A 23 2.81 2.94 -11.62
CA VAL A 23 3.08 2.32 -12.94
C VAL A 23 3.22 3.37 -14.04
N LYS A 24 2.43 4.46 -13.99
CA LYS A 24 2.45 5.52 -15.01
C LYS A 24 3.55 6.57 -14.81
N ALA A 25 4.12 6.66 -13.61
CA ALA A 25 5.15 7.61 -13.26
C ALA A 25 6.44 7.36 -14.07
N LYS A 26 7.05 8.45 -14.55
CA LYS A 26 8.20 8.41 -15.47
C LYS A 26 9.53 8.20 -14.78
N ASN A 27 9.59 8.46 -13.49
CA ASN A 27 10.81 8.40 -12.68
C ASN A 27 10.49 8.09 -11.22
N ASN A 28 11.52 7.75 -10.45
CA ASN A 28 11.36 7.37 -9.04
C ASN A 28 10.81 8.52 -8.18
N GLN A 29 11.15 9.78 -8.49
CA GLN A 29 10.62 10.91 -7.73
C GLN A 29 9.09 10.98 -7.83
N GLU A 30 8.54 10.82 -9.03
CA GLU A 30 7.09 10.74 -9.25
C GLU A 30 6.49 9.52 -8.55
N ARG A 31 7.12 8.34 -8.68
CA ARG A 31 6.63 7.11 -8.03
C ARG A 31 6.51 7.27 -6.51
N PHE A 32 7.58 7.70 -5.84
CA PHE A 32 7.57 7.91 -4.39
C PHE A 32 6.70 9.09 -3.96
N GLY A 33 6.57 10.12 -4.81
CA GLY A 33 5.62 11.21 -4.62
C GLY A 33 4.17 10.71 -4.56
N SER A 34 3.78 9.81 -5.47
CA SER A 34 2.45 9.18 -5.47
C SER A 34 2.22 8.35 -4.21
N VAL A 35 3.20 7.53 -3.80
CA VAL A 35 3.14 6.75 -2.54
C VAL A 35 2.86 7.65 -1.35
N HIS A 36 3.66 8.71 -1.18
CA HIS A 36 3.50 9.62 -0.05
C HIS A 36 2.14 10.33 -0.06
N ARG A 37 1.73 10.86 -1.21
CA ARG A 37 0.47 11.59 -1.34
C ARG A 37 -0.74 10.70 -1.08
N VAL A 38 -0.82 9.53 -1.72
CA VAL A 38 -1.97 8.65 -1.59
C VAL A 38 -2.07 8.06 -0.19
N LEU A 39 -0.93 7.68 0.42
CA LEU A 39 -0.92 7.24 1.82
C LEU A 39 -1.42 8.35 2.76
N GLY A 40 -1.03 9.61 2.53
CA GLY A 40 -1.56 10.75 3.26
C GLY A 40 -3.08 10.93 3.10
N GLN A 41 -3.61 10.70 1.89
CA GLN A 41 -5.05 10.74 1.62
C GLN A 41 -5.80 9.60 2.33
N ILE A 42 -5.26 8.38 2.34
CA ILE A 42 -5.84 7.24 3.06
C ILE A 42 -5.92 7.56 4.56
N LYS A 43 -4.82 8.02 5.17
CA LYS A 43 -4.79 8.39 6.60
C LYS A 43 -5.80 9.49 6.92
N THR A 44 -5.79 10.57 6.13
CA THR A 44 -6.75 11.68 6.30
C THR A 44 -8.20 11.22 6.17
N LEU A 45 -8.49 10.32 5.22
CA LEU A 45 -9.83 9.75 5.07
C LEU A 45 -10.22 8.97 6.32
N ARG A 46 -9.32 8.14 6.85
CA ARG A 46 -9.57 7.35 8.06
C ARG A 46 -9.78 8.23 9.29
N ASP A 47 -8.92 9.22 9.51
CA ASP A 47 -8.98 10.15 10.65
C ASP A 47 -10.31 10.96 10.69
N ASN A 48 -10.90 11.21 9.52
CA ASN A 48 -12.14 11.98 9.39
C ASN A 48 -13.41 11.11 9.29
N SER A 49 -13.27 9.78 9.33
CA SER A 49 -14.39 8.85 9.18
C SER A 49 -14.81 8.25 10.52
N ALA A 50 -16.07 7.83 10.61
CA ALA A 50 -16.53 7.05 11.75
C ALA A 50 -15.83 5.67 11.77
N PRO A 51 -15.49 5.12 12.95
CA PRO A 51 -14.94 3.77 13.04
C PRO A 51 -15.84 2.73 12.37
N GLN A 52 -15.22 1.78 11.68
CA GLN A 52 -15.88 0.66 11.02
C GLN A 52 -15.93 -0.57 11.92
N GLY A 53 -16.47 -1.68 11.41
CA GLY A 53 -16.37 -2.97 12.09
C GLY A 53 -14.92 -3.41 12.26
N ALA A 54 -14.64 -4.16 13.33
CA ALA A 54 -13.27 -4.56 13.71
C ALA A 54 -12.46 -5.23 12.58
N LEU A 55 -13.12 -6.03 11.73
CA LEU A 55 -12.47 -6.67 10.59
C LEU A 55 -12.06 -5.68 9.49
N ASP A 56 -12.89 -4.68 9.22
CA ASP A 56 -12.57 -3.65 8.23
C ASP A 56 -11.48 -2.72 8.75
N GLU A 57 -11.50 -2.36 10.04
CA GLU A 57 -10.42 -1.59 10.65
C GLU A 57 -9.10 -2.36 10.62
N ALA A 58 -9.10 -3.64 11.00
CA ALA A 58 -7.89 -4.48 10.95
C ALA A 58 -7.32 -4.59 9.52
N HIS A 59 -8.18 -4.74 8.50
CA HIS A 59 -7.78 -4.73 7.10
C HIS A 59 -7.13 -3.39 6.70
N MET A 60 -7.75 -2.27 7.04
CA MET A 60 -7.23 -0.94 6.69
C MET A 60 -5.95 -0.60 7.47
N ASP A 61 -5.85 -0.98 8.74
CA ASP A 61 -4.64 -0.80 9.57
C ASP A 61 -3.46 -1.59 9.01
N LEU A 62 -3.69 -2.85 8.65
CA LEU A 62 -2.66 -3.68 8.04
C LEU A 62 -2.20 -3.08 6.70
N MET A 63 -3.14 -2.67 5.84
CA MET A 63 -2.80 -2.05 4.56
C MET A 63 -1.97 -0.76 4.73
N VAL A 64 -2.35 0.11 5.67
CA VAL A 64 -1.58 1.32 5.98
C VAL A 64 -0.18 0.95 6.46
N SER A 65 -0.06 -0.02 7.36
CA SER A 65 1.22 -0.48 7.91
C SER A 65 2.17 -1.01 6.82
N VAL A 66 1.64 -1.78 5.85
CA VAL A 66 2.41 -2.29 4.72
C VAL A 66 2.83 -1.16 3.78
N LEU A 67 1.96 -0.19 3.51
CA LEU A 67 2.33 0.97 2.68
C LEU A 67 3.37 1.87 3.35
N GLU A 68 3.34 1.97 4.69
CA GLU A 68 4.33 2.70 5.49
C GLU A 68 5.69 2.02 5.55
N SER A 69 5.74 0.68 5.46
CA SER A 69 6.98 -0.09 5.50
C SER A 69 7.76 -0.06 4.19
N LEU A 70 7.16 0.44 3.11
CA LEU A 70 7.81 0.57 1.81
C LEU A 70 9.09 1.42 1.92
N PRO A 71 10.13 1.10 1.13
CA PRO A 71 11.39 1.84 1.19
C PRO A 71 11.18 3.32 0.86
N GLN A 72 11.86 4.21 1.57
CA GLN A 72 11.83 5.64 1.26
C GLN A 72 12.75 5.95 0.06
N GLN A 73 12.37 6.95 -0.75
CA GLN A 73 13.12 7.35 -1.96
C GLN A 73 14.64 7.49 -1.73
N LYS A 74 15.04 8.16 -0.63
CA LYS A 74 16.46 8.39 -0.30
C LYS A 74 17.26 7.12 -0.01
N ASN A 75 16.59 6.05 0.39
CA ASN A 75 17.18 4.77 0.78
C ASN A 75 16.94 3.67 -0.26
N PHE A 76 16.12 3.94 -1.27
CA PHE A 76 15.74 2.95 -2.26
C PHE A 76 16.89 2.68 -3.24
N LYS A 77 17.28 1.42 -3.33
CA LYS A 77 18.23 0.92 -4.33
C LYS A 77 17.59 -0.24 -5.05
N ARG A 78 17.43 -0.12 -6.37
CA ARG A 78 16.81 -1.16 -7.20
C ARG A 78 17.47 -2.54 -7.04
N ARG A 79 18.79 -2.59 -6.84
CA ARG A 79 19.53 -3.85 -6.62
C ARG A 79 19.15 -4.58 -5.32
N ASP A 80 18.53 -3.88 -4.37
CA ASP A 80 18.13 -4.41 -3.06
C ASP A 80 16.66 -4.86 -3.06
N CYS A 81 15.99 -4.94 -4.23
CA CYS A 81 14.57 -5.27 -4.35
C CYS A 81 14.18 -6.61 -3.72
N TYR A 82 14.97 -7.66 -3.95
CA TYR A 82 14.74 -8.97 -3.32
C TYR A 82 14.75 -8.89 -1.79
N LYS A 83 15.59 -8.01 -1.22
CA LYS A 83 15.60 -7.77 0.22
C LYS A 83 14.31 -7.09 0.67
N TYR A 84 13.86 -6.04 -0.02
CA TYR A 84 12.61 -5.35 0.34
C TYR A 84 11.39 -6.28 0.26
N GLU A 85 11.35 -7.14 -0.76
CA GLU A 85 10.30 -8.14 -0.96
C GLU A 85 10.27 -9.14 0.20
N ASN A 86 11.43 -9.72 0.53
CA ASN A 86 11.56 -10.64 1.66
C ASN A 86 11.24 -9.98 3.00
N ASP A 87 11.71 -8.75 3.24
CA ASP A 87 11.44 -8.01 4.47
C ASP A 87 9.92 -7.76 4.62
N LEU A 88 9.22 -7.40 3.54
CA LEU A 88 7.77 -7.20 3.54
C LEU A 88 7.02 -8.50 3.83
N VAL A 89 7.33 -9.59 3.12
CA VAL A 89 6.68 -10.89 3.36
C VAL A 89 6.96 -11.38 4.78
N SER A 90 8.21 -11.33 5.24
CA SER A 90 8.58 -11.78 6.58
C SER A 90 7.90 -10.98 7.69
N GLN A 91 7.62 -9.70 7.46
CA GLN A 91 6.99 -8.83 8.44
C GLN A 91 5.47 -8.98 8.50
N PHE A 92 4.81 -9.11 7.35
CA PHE A 92 3.35 -9.02 7.26
C PHE A 92 2.66 -10.34 6.91
N GLU A 93 3.36 -11.29 6.30
CA GLU A 93 2.84 -12.61 5.96
C GLU A 93 3.93 -13.69 6.06
N PRO A 94 4.50 -13.94 7.25
CA PRO A 94 5.67 -14.79 7.43
C PRO A 94 5.46 -16.26 7.04
N THR A 95 4.21 -16.68 6.85
CA THR A 95 3.85 -18.02 6.39
C THR A 95 3.67 -18.12 4.88
N ALA A 96 3.75 -17.00 4.14
CA ALA A 96 3.72 -17.03 2.68
C ALA A 96 5.06 -17.55 2.13
N GLU A 97 4.98 -18.36 1.08
CA GLU A 97 6.17 -19.00 0.51
C GLU A 97 6.99 -18.05 -0.37
N GLU A 98 6.34 -17.21 -1.18
CA GLU A 98 7.02 -16.29 -2.10
C GLU A 98 6.30 -14.95 -2.27
N THR A 99 4.97 -14.97 -2.36
CA THR A 99 4.13 -13.78 -2.53
C THR A 99 3.06 -13.71 -1.46
N PRO A 100 2.74 -12.52 -0.93
CA PRO A 100 1.65 -12.39 0.01
C PRO A 100 0.32 -12.79 -0.64
N MET A 101 -0.56 -13.43 0.12
CA MET A 101 -1.95 -13.72 -0.23
C MET A 101 -2.95 -12.89 0.56
N GLU A 102 -2.53 -12.28 1.67
CA GLU A 102 -3.40 -11.44 2.49
C GLU A 102 -3.85 -10.20 1.69
N PRO A 103 -5.17 -10.02 1.47
CA PRO A 103 -5.68 -8.91 0.66
C PRO A 103 -5.23 -7.52 1.12
N ALA A 104 -5.01 -7.31 2.42
CA ALA A 104 -4.50 -6.04 2.94
C ALA A 104 -3.00 -5.80 2.60
N VAL A 105 -2.21 -6.86 2.37
CA VAL A 105 -0.77 -6.79 2.07
C VAL A 105 -0.52 -6.62 0.57
N GLN A 106 -1.39 -7.21 -0.26
CA GLN A 106 -1.24 -7.22 -1.73
C GLN A 106 -1.00 -5.85 -2.36
N PRO A 107 -1.68 -4.75 -1.96
CA PRO A 107 -1.44 -3.44 -2.57
C PRO A 107 -0.03 -2.92 -2.36
N GLY A 108 0.52 -3.08 -1.15
CA GLY A 108 1.90 -2.66 -0.87
C GLY A 108 2.92 -3.50 -1.63
N TRP A 109 2.69 -4.81 -1.73
CA TRP A 109 3.49 -5.70 -2.58
C TRP A 109 3.50 -5.27 -4.05
N ASN A 110 2.34 -4.99 -4.63
CA ASN A 110 2.23 -4.57 -6.03
C ASN A 110 2.95 -3.24 -6.29
N VAL A 111 2.86 -2.29 -5.34
CA VAL A 111 3.58 -1.03 -5.40
C VAL A 111 5.09 -1.27 -5.33
N LEU A 112 5.55 -2.13 -4.42
CA LEU A 112 6.95 -2.49 -4.30
C LEU A 112 7.51 -3.11 -5.60
N GLN A 113 6.78 -4.09 -6.16
CA GLN A 113 7.11 -4.69 -7.45
C GLN A 113 7.26 -3.63 -8.55
N SER A 114 6.36 -2.65 -8.56
CA SER A 114 6.38 -1.54 -9.54
C SER A 114 7.56 -0.59 -9.33
N LEU A 115 7.97 -0.35 -8.08
CA LEU A 115 9.17 0.44 -7.77
C LEU A 115 10.45 -0.27 -8.23
N CYS A 116 10.44 -1.60 -8.22
CA CYS A 116 11.56 -2.47 -8.57
C CYS A 116 11.80 -2.67 -10.07
N GLN A 117 10.81 -2.32 -10.90
CA GLN A 117 10.87 -2.33 -12.38
C GLN A 117 11.42 -1.03 -12.98
#